data_AF-Q3UFY7-F1
#
_entry.id   AF-Q3UFY7-F1
#
_cell.length_a   1.000
_cell.length_b   1.000
_cell.length_c   1.000
_cell.angle_alpha   90.00
_cell.angle_beta   90.00
_cell.angle_gamma   90.00
#
_symmetry.space_group_name_H-M   'P 1'
#
loop_
_entity.id
_entity.type
_entity.pdbx_description
1 polymer ?
#
loop_
_entity_poly.entity_id
_entity_poly.type
_entity_poly.pdbx_seq_one_letter_code
_entity_poly.pdbx_strand_id
1 'polypeptide(L)'
;MAEEVSSLMKATVLMRQPGRVQEIVGALRRGGGDRLQVISDFDMTLSRFAYNGQRCPSSHNILDNSKIISEDCRKELTELFHHYYPIEIDPHRTIKEKLPHMVQWWSKAHSLLCQQRIQKVQIAQVVGESTAMLREGYKTFFDTLYQNNIPLFIFSAGIGDILEEIIRQMKVFHPNIHIVSNYMDFSEDGFLKGFKGQLIHTYNKNSSVCENSSYFQQLQNKTNIILLGDSIGDLTMADGVPGVQNILKIGFLNDKVEERRERYMDSYDIVLEKDETLDVVNGLLRHILYQGDCVELQGS
;
A
#
# COMPACT_ATOMS: atom_id res chain seq x y z
N MET A 1 18.86 -17.42 -7.32
CA MET A 1 17.94 -16.42 -6.75
C MET A 1 17.88 -16.45 -5.22
N ALA A 2 17.49 -17.54 -4.56
CA ALA A 2 17.52 -17.65 -3.10
C ALA A 2 18.89 -17.23 -2.48
N GLU A 3 19.97 -17.68 -3.10
CA GLU A 3 21.35 -17.31 -2.72
C GLU A 3 21.70 -15.85 -3.07
N GLU A 4 21.05 -15.27 -4.08
CA GLU A 4 21.30 -13.90 -4.56
C GLU A 4 20.44 -12.86 -3.85
N VAL A 5 19.27 -13.27 -3.35
CA VAL A 5 18.32 -12.47 -2.57
C VAL A 5 18.13 -13.20 -1.23
N SER A 6 19.16 -13.12 -0.39
CA SER A 6 19.19 -13.82 0.90
C SER A 6 18.00 -13.52 1.81
N SER A 7 17.35 -12.36 1.65
CA SER A 7 16.14 -12.00 2.40
C SER A 7 14.96 -12.93 2.11
N LEU A 8 14.92 -13.63 0.97
CA LEU A 8 13.88 -14.64 0.68
C LEU A 8 14.04 -15.93 1.50
N MET A 9 15.18 -16.13 2.16
CA MET A 9 15.46 -17.30 3.00
C MET A 9 15.04 -17.09 4.47
N LYS A 10 14.55 -15.89 4.82
CA LYS A 10 14.03 -15.63 6.17
C LYS A 10 12.84 -16.56 6.46
N ALA A 11 12.77 -17.09 7.68
CA ALA A 11 11.70 -18.00 8.11
C ALA A 11 10.29 -17.38 8.04
N THR A 12 10.20 -16.04 8.05
CA THR A 12 8.96 -15.28 7.90
C THR A 12 8.47 -15.17 6.45
N VAL A 13 9.25 -15.65 5.48
CA VAL A 13 8.93 -15.58 4.05
C VAL A 13 8.41 -16.93 3.59
N LEU A 14 7.16 -16.93 3.13
CA LEU A 14 6.49 -18.12 2.62
C LEU A 14 6.19 -17.95 1.13
N MET A 15 6.40 -19.03 0.37
CA MET A 15 6.12 -19.08 -1.07
C MET A 15 5.51 -20.44 -1.40
N ARG A 16 4.27 -20.48 -1.91
CA ARG A 16 3.65 -21.75 -2.31
C ARG A 16 4.33 -22.34 -3.54
N GLN A 17 4.78 -21.48 -4.46
CA GLN A 17 5.40 -21.88 -5.72
C GLN A 17 6.73 -21.12 -5.92
N PRO A 18 7.81 -21.48 -5.20
CA PRO A 18 9.10 -20.79 -5.32
C PRO A 18 9.67 -20.77 -6.76
N GLY A 19 9.43 -21.83 -7.55
CA GLY A 19 9.85 -21.88 -8.96
C GLY A 19 9.15 -20.83 -9.83
N ARG A 20 7.84 -20.61 -9.61
CA ARG A 20 7.07 -19.57 -10.29
C ARG A 20 7.56 -18.17 -9.89
N VAL A 21 7.83 -17.95 -8.60
CA VAL A 21 8.45 -16.70 -8.13
C VAL A 21 9.78 -16.47 -8.87
N GLN A 22 10.57 -17.52 -9.09
CA GLN A 22 11.82 -17.44 -9.84
C GLN A 22 11.65 -17.09 -11.31
N GLU A 23 10.67 -17.66 -11.98
CA GLU A 23 10.36 -17.31 -13.36
C GLU A 23 9.94 -15.84 -13.48
N ILE A 24 9.07 -15.37 -12.58
CA ILE A 24 8.58 -13.98 -12.55
C ILE A 24 9.74 -13.01 -12.27
N VAL A 25 10.56 -13.27 -11.25
CA VAL A 25 11.73 -12.43 -10.92
C VAL A 25 12.74 -12.43 -12.07
N GLY A 26 12.95 -13.56 -12.74
CA GLY A 26 13.78 -13.63 -13.94
C GLY A 26 13.24 -12.78 -15.10
N ALA A 27 11.92 -12.77 -15.30
CA ALA A 27 11.27 -11.94 -16.32
C ALA A 27 11.33 -10.43 -15.98
N LEU A 28 11.12 -10.08 -14.70
CA LEU A 28 11.32 -8.73 -14.18
C LEU A 28 12.74 -8.25 -14.45
N ARG A 29 13.75 -9.05 -14.10
CA ARG A 29 15.16 -8.75 -14.33
C ARG A 29 15.50 -8.57 -15.80
N ARG A 30 15.01 -9.44 -16.70
CA ARG A 30 15.20 -9.29 -18.15
C ARG A 30 14.60 -8.00 -18.70
N GLY A 31 13.50 -7.52 -18.12
CA GLY A 31 12.88 -6.25 -18.50
C GLY A 31 13.59 -5.01 -17.95
N GLY A 32 14.34 -5.16 -16.85
CA GLY A 32 15.03 -4.06 -16.16
C GLY A 32 14.07 -3.00 -15.59
N GLY A 33 14.66 -1.90 -15.09
CA GLY A 33 13.91 -0.76 -14.55
C GLY A 33 13.01 -0.06 -15.58
N ASP A 34 13.40 -0.10 -16.86
CA ASP A 34 12.67 0.56 -17.95
C ASP A 34 11.26 0.02 -18.12
N ARG A 35 11.04 -1.28 -17.85
CA ARG A 35 9.72 -1.93 -17.93
C ARG A 35 9.04 -2.11 -16.58
N LEU A 36 9.69 -1.71 -15.48
CA LEU A 36 9.19 -1.92 -14.12
C LEU A 36 8.35 -0.72 -13.65
N GLN A 37 7.25 -1.03 -12.97
CA GLN A 37 6.53 -0.14 -12.06
C GLN A 37 6.23 -0.87 -10.75
N VAL A 38 6.01 -0.11 -9.67
CA VAL A 38 5.57 -0.65 -8.39
C VAL A 38 4.19 -0.11 -8.08
N ILE A 39 3.26 -1.00 -7.76
CA ILE A 39 1.93 -0.66 -7.25
C ILE A 39 1.86 -1.12 -5.80
N SER A 40 1.49 -0.22 -4.89
CA SER A 40 1.51 -0.52 -3.47
C SER A 40 0.30 0.04 -2.76
N ASP A 41 -0.24 -0.72 -1.82
CA ASP A 41 -1.00 -0.13 -0.73
C ASP A 41 -0.07 0.69 0.20
N PHE A 42 -0.63 1.54 1.05
CA PHE A 42 0.13 2.32 2.04
C PHE A 42 -0.02 1.80 3.46
N ASP A 43 -1.26 1.78 3.98
CA ASP A 43 -1.51 1.54 5.40
C ASP A 43 -1.27 0.07 5.75
N MET A 44 -0.39 -0.21 6.71
CA MET A 44 0.03 -1.58 7.06
C MET A 44 0.77 -2.31 5.93
N THR A 45 1.10 -1.64 4.83
CA THR A 45 1.88 -2.16 3.69
C THR A 45 3.23 -1.45 3.57
N LEU A 46 3.23 -0.14 3.33
CA LEU A 46 4.45 0.69 3.39
C LEU A 46 4.65 1.26 4.80
N SER A 47 3.56 1.53 5.51
CA SER A 47 3.60 1.77 6.95
C SER A 47 3.66 0.46 7.73
N ARG A 48 4.30 0.51 8.91
CA ARG A 48 4.38 -0.62 9.83
C ARG A 48 3.01 -0.98 10.34
N PHE A 49 2.82 -2.26 10.63
CA PHE A 49 1.67 -2.71 11.39
C PHE A 49 1.91 -2.55 12.88
N ALA A 50 3.09 -2.94 13.37
CA ALA A 50 3.46 -2.79 14.76
C ALA A 50 4.93 -2.38 14.97
N TYR A 51 5.20 -1.77 16.11
CA TYR A 51 6.54 -1.47 16.59
C TYR A 51 6.63 -1.76 18.09
N ASN A 52 7.61 -2.56 18.51
CA ASN A 52 7.79 -3.00 19.90
C ASN A 52 6.51 -3.58 20.54
N GLY A 53 5.75 -4.36 19.77
CA GLY A 53 4.51 -5.00 20.22
C GLY A 53 3.29 -4.07 20.28
N GLN A 54 3.44 -2.79 19.96
CA GLN A 54 2.32 -1.84 19.88
C GLN A 54 1.89 -1.64 18.44
N ARG A 55 0.57 -1.55 18.22
CA ARG A 55 -0.02 -1.28 16.90
C ARG A 55 0.36 0.13 16.44
N CYS A 56 0.91 0.26 15.24
CA CYS A 56 1.08 1.54 14.58
C CYS A 56 -0.27 2.00 14.00
N PRO A 57 -0.56 3.32 14.00
CA PRO A 57 -1.83 3.82 13.49
C PRO A 57 -1.86 3.81 11.96
N SER A 58 -3.02 3.49 11.38
CA SER A 58 -3.31 3.80 9.98
C SER A 58 -3.50 5.30 9.78
N SER A 59 -3.57 5.75 8.52
CA SER A 59 -3.88 7.15 8.18
C SER A 59 -5.19 7.66 8.80
N HIS A 60 -6.24 6.84 8.86
CA HIS A 60 -7.45 7.16 9.64
C HIS A 60 -7.16 7.24 11.13
N ASN A 61 -6.48 6.26 11.71
CA ASN A 61 -6.23 6.24 13.15
C ASN A 61 -5.29 7.35 13.63
N ILE A 62 -4.41 7.88 12.78
CA ILE A 62 -3.63 9.09 13.08
C ILE A 62 -4.58 10.25 13.36
N LEU A 63 -5.64 10.38 12.54
CA LEU A 63 -6.66 11.41 12.73
C LEU A 63 -7.58 11.08 13.91
N ASP A 64 -8.16 9.88 13.95
CA ASP A 64 -9.12 9.45 14.97
C ASP A 64 -8.57 9.57 16.41
N ASN A 65 -7.27 9.31 16.59
CA ASN A 65 -6.61 9.37 17.90
C ASN A 65 -5.98 10.72 18.21
N SER A 66 -6.06 11.69 17.29
CA SER A 66 -5.52 13.02 17.51
C SER A 66 -6.38 13.85 18.43
N LYS A 67 -5.78 14.89 19.03
CA LYS A 67 -6.47 15.82 19.94
C LYS A 67 -7.51 16.71 19.24
N ILE A 68 -7.54 16.72 17.91
CA ILE A 68 -8.51 17.52 17.15
C ILE A 68 -9.87 16.82 17.01
N ILE A 69 -9.92 15.52 17.26
CA ILE A 69 -11.17 14.76 17.29
C ILE A 69 -11.74 14.80 18.70
N SER A 70 -13.01 15.17 18.83
CA SER A 70 -13.69 15.18 20.13
C SER A 70 -13.85 13.78 20.70
N GLU A 71 -13.94 13.69 22.03
CA GLU A 71 -14.13 12.41 22.72
C GLU A 71 -15.38 11.66 22.25
N ASP A 72 -16.48 12.37 22.00
CA ASP A 72 -17.73 11.76 21.55
C ASP A 72 -17.62 11.23 20.11
N CYS A 73 -17.01 11.99 19.20
CA CYS A 73 -16.74 11.50 17.84
C CYS A 73 -15.83 10.26 17.86
N ARG A 74 -14.84 10.22 18.75
CA ARG A 74 -13.95 9.05 18.89
C ARG A 74 -14.71 7.81 19.37
N LYS A 75 -15.68 7.96 20.28
CA LYS A 75 -16.57 6.85 20.68
C LYS A 75 -17.40 6.36 19.50
N GLU A 76 -18.01 7.26 18.74
CA GLU A 76 -18.81 6.89 17.56
C GLU A 76 -17.96 6.16 16.50
N LEU A 77 -16.75 6.65 16.20
CA LEU A 77 -15.81 5.98 15.30
C LEU A 77 -15.42 4.58 15.80
N THR A 78 -15.24 4.43 17.12
CA THR A 78 -14.94 3.15 17.76
C THR A 78 -16.13 2.18 17.66
N GLU A 79 -17.36 2.65 17.84
CA GLU A 79 -18.58 1.87 17.65
C GLU A 79 -18.74 1.40 16.20
N LEU A 80 -18.48 2.28 15.22
CA LEU A 80 -18.45 1.91 13.81
C LEU A 80 -17.41 0.81 13.54
N PHE A 81 -16.19 0.96 14.06
CA PHE A 81 -15.16 -0.07 13.93
C PHE A 81 -15.61 -1.42 14.50
N HIS A 82 -16.14 -1.45 15.72
CA HIS A 82 -16.61 -2.69 16.35
C HIS A 82 -17.76 -3.35 15.57
N HIS A 83 -18.61 -2.57 14.91
CA HIS A 83 -19.70 -3.10 14.10
C HIS A 83 -19.24 -3.63 12.74
N TYR A 84 -18.42 -2.88 12.01
CA TYR A 84 -18.14 -3.16 10.60
C TYR A 84 -16.84 -3.94 10.35
N TYR A 85 -15.82 -3.83 11.21
CA TYR A 85 -14.57 -4.57 11.05
C TYR A 85 -14.77 -6.10 11.04
N PRO A 86 -15.62 -6.70 11.92
CA PRO A 86 -15.92 -8.13 11.83
C PRO A 86 -16.53 -8.55 10.48
N ILE A 87 -17.35 -7.69 9.86
CA ILE A 87 -17.94 -7.94 8.54
C ILE A 87 -16.88 -7.85 7.44
N GLU A 88 -15.98 -6.86 7.53
CA GLU A 88 -14.86 -6.70 6.59
C GLU A 88 -14.03 -7.98 6.55
N ILE A 89 -13.65 -8.54 7.69
CA ILE A 89 -12.73 -9.67 7.74
C ILE A 89 -13.40 -11.06 7.66
N ASP A 90 -14.73 -11.12 7.62
CA ASP A 90 -15.51 -12.36 7.66
C ASP A 90 -15.16 -13.29 6.47
N PRO A 91 -14.54 -14.47 6.67
CA PRO A 91 -14.17 -15.36 5.57
C PRO A 91 -15.38 -16.04 4.92
N HIS A 92 -16.56 -16.01 5.56
CA HIS A 92 -17.77 -16.67 5.08
C HIS A 92 -18.66 -15.76 4.23
N ARG A 93 -18.33 -14.45 4.14
CA ARG A 93 -19.01 -13.49 3.28
C ARG A 93 -18.24 -13.25 1.99
N THR A 94 -18.96 -13.22 0.88
CA THR A 94 -18.43 -12.80 -0.42
C THR A 94 -18.11 -11.30 -0.42
N ILE A 95 -17.22 -10.87 -1.33
CA ILE A 95 -16.91 -9.44 -1.52
C ILE A 95 -18.18 -8.64 -1.84
N LYS A 96 -19.08 -9.20 -2.66
CA LYS A 96 -20.36 -8.59 -3.03
C LYS A 96 -21.24 -8.31 -1.81
N GLU A 97 -21.27 -9.22 -0.84
CA GLU A 97 -22.04 -9.03 0.40
C GLU A 97 -21.40 -8.00 1.33
N LYS A 98 -20.07 -7.87 1.32
CA LYS A 98 -19.35 -6.92 2.17
C LYS A 98 -19.37 -5.48 1.66
N LEU A 99 -19.42 -5.29 0.34
CA LEU A 99 -19.28 -3.97 -0.29
C LEU A 99 -20.27 -2.92 0.26
N PRO A 100 -21.60 -3.17 0.36
CA PRO A 100 -22.52 -2.17 0.90
C PRO A 100 -22.20 -1.76 2.35
N HIS A 101 -21.68 -2.70 3.15
CA HIS A 101 -21.27 -2.43 4.53
C HIS A 101 -20.02 -1.56 4.58
N MET A 102 -19.04 -1.78 3.69
CA MET A 102 -17.84 -0.93 3.64
C MET A 102 -18.18 0.50 3.21
N VAL A 103 -19.07 0.66 2.23
CA VAL A 103 -19.58 1.99 1.83
C VAL A 103 -20.26 2.66 3.02
N GLN A 104 -21.18 1.96 3.70
CA GLN A 104 -21.90 2.54 4.84
C GLN A 104 -20.96 2.90 6.00
N TRP A 105 -19.99 2.04 6.31
CA TRP A 105 -19.00 2.28 7.36
C TRP A 105 -18.23 3.57 7.08
N TRP A 106 -17.54 3.63 5.95
CA TRP A 106 -16.62 4.72 5.67
C TRP A 106 -17.35 6.02 5.34
N SER A 107 -18.55 5.98 4.73
CA SER A 107 -19.38 7.18 4.59
C SER A 107 -19.78 7.77 5.95
N LYS A 108 -20.16 6.94 6.94
CA LYS A 108 -20.45 7.43 8.30
C LYS A 108 -19.20 7.97 8.98
N ALA A 109 -18.09 7.26 8.90
CA ALA A 109 -16.82 7.69 9.50
C ALA A 109 -16.37 9.05 8.92
N HIS A 110 -16.37 9.20 7.59
CA HIS A 110 -16.00 10.45 6.94
C HIS A 110 -16.97 11.60 7.27
N SER A 111 -18.28 11.30 7.38
CA SER A 111 -19.27 12.29 7.84
C SER A 111 -18.98 12.78 9.27
N LEU A 112 -18.60 11.88 10.19
CA LEU A 112 -18.23 12.26 11.55
C LEU A 112 -16.99 13.15 11.57
N LEU A 113 -15.97 12.83 10.77
CA LEU A 113 -14.76 13.65 10.64
C LEU A 113 -15.08 15.06 10.13
N CYS A 114 -15.98 15.20 9.16
CA CYS A 114 -16.41 16.51 8.64
C CYS A 114 -17.10 17.38 9.70
N GLN A 115 -17.67 16.79 10.74
CA GLN A 115 -18.32 17.53 11.84
C GLN A 115 -17.31 18.09 12.85
N GLN A 116 -16.05 17.63 12.84
CA GLN A 116 -15.04 18.01 13.84
C GLN A 116 -14.35 19.37 13.58
N ARG A 117 -14.73 20.09 12.52
CA ARG A 117 -14.11 21.38 12.12
C ARG A 117 -12.58 21.31 11.99
N ILE A 118 -12.09 20.22 11.39
CA ILE A 118 -10.67 19.98 11.16
C ILE A 118 -10.11 21.04 10.21
N GLN A 119 -9.04 21.74 10.58
CA GLN A 119 -8.38 22.70 9.70
C GLN A 119 -7.23 22.04 8.94
N LYS A 120 -7.06 22.41 7.67
CA LYS A 120 -5.96 21.90 6.83
C LYS A 120 -4.57 22.10 7.44
N VAL A 121 -4.37 23.24 8.12
CA VAL A 121 -3.09 23.58 8.77
C VAL A 121 -2.72 22.64 9.93
N GLN A 122 -3.69 21.90 10.48
CA GLN A 122 -3.46 20.98 11.60
C GLN A 122 -2.90 19.63 11.13
N ILE A 123 -3.02 19.28 9.85
CA ILE A 123 -2.62 17.96 9.31
C ILE A 123 -1.16 17.64 9.61
N ALA A 124 -0.24 18.58 9.34
CA ALA A 124 1.18 18.41 9.60
C ALA A 124 1.48 18.16 11.09
N GLN A 125 0.81 18.88 11.98
CA GLN A 125 0.96 18.70 13.42
C GLN A 125 0.41 17.35 13.87
N VAL A 126 -0.77 16.97 13.40
CA VAL A 126 -1.42 15.68 13.73
C VAL A 126 -0.54 14.51 13.32
N VAL A 127 0.06 14.57 12.12
CA VAL A 127 1.01 13.54 11.67
C VAL A 127 2.28 13.54 12.52
N GLY A 128 2.85 14.72 12.80
CA GLY A 128 4.09 14.85 13.57
C GLY A 128 3.98 14.41 15.04
N GLU A 129 2.78 14.52 15.64
CA GLU A 129 2.48 14.03 16.99
C GLU A 129 2.15 12.52 17.04
N SER A 130 1.93 11.89 15.89
CA SER A 130 1.55 10.47 15.82
C SER A 130 2.75 9.53 16.00
N THR A 131 2.45 8.26 16.28
CA THR A 131 3.44 7.17 16.33
C THR A 131 3.52 6.39 15.00
N ALA A 132 3.03 6.97 13.91
CA ALA A 132 3.08 6.36 12.60
C ALA A 132 4.54 6.12 12.16
N MET A 133 4.80 4.95 11.57
CA MET A 133 6.13 4.57 11.12
C MET A 133 6.04 3.93 9.75
N LEU A 134 6.99 4.24 8.88
CA LEU A 134 7.24 3.46 7.68
C LEU A 134 8.03 2.19 8.03
N ARG A 135 7.84 1.11 7.26
CA ARG A 135 8.59 -0.14 7.41
C ARG A 135 10.09 0.11 7.32
N GLU A 136 10.88 -0.70 8.01
CA GLU A 136 12.35 -0.58 7.92
C GLU A 136 12.84 -0.70 6.48
N GLY A 137 13.83 0.12 6.10
CA GLY A 137 14.32 0.15 4.72
C GLY A 137 13.45 0.97 3.75
N TYR A 138 12.43 1.70 4.23
CA TYR A 138 11.61 2.59 3.39
C TYR A 138 12.46 3.57 2.58
N LYS A 139 13.46 4.20 3.18
CA LYS A 139 14.29 5.20 2.49
C LYS A 139 14.99 4.57 1.28
N THR A 140 15.59 3.40 1.45
CA THR A 140 16.20 2.64 0.36
C THR A 140 15.18 2.32 -0.73
N PHE A 141 13.98 1.90 -0.36
CA PHE A 141 12.90 1.58 -1.30
C PHE A 141 12.52 2.80 -2.16
N PHE A 142 12.10 3.88 -1.52
CA PHE A 142 11.67 5.10 -2.22
C PHE A 142 12.80 5.71 -3.08
N ASP A 143 14.01 5.81 -2.53
CA ASP A 143 15.16 6.38 -3.24
C ASP A 143 15.58 5.51 -4.43
N THR A 144 15.57 4.18 -4.29
CA THR A 144 15.94 3.25 -5.37
C THR A 144 14.97 3.38 -6.54
N LEU A 145 13.66 3.43 -6.27
CA LEU A 145 12.66 3.60 -7.33
C LEU A 145 12.85 4.94 -8.05
N TYR A 146 13.06 6.02 -7.30
CA TYR A 146 13.26 7.34 -7.89
C TYR A 146 14.52 7.41 -8.74
N GLN A 147 15.67 6.95 -8.22
CA GLN A 147 16.97 6.98 -8.92
C GLN A 147 16.97 6.15 -10.22
N ASN A 148 16.12 5.13 -10.31
CA ASN A 148 16.01 4.27 -11.48
C ASN A 148 14.80 4.62 -12.37
N ASN A 149 14.15 5.78 -12.17
CA ASN A 149 12.98 6.22 -12.93
C ASN A 149 11.84 5.18 -12.96
N ILE A 150 11.63 4.50 -11.84
CA ILE A 150 10.58 3.50 -11.67
C ILE A 150 9.36 4.19 -11.04
N PRO A 151 8.20 4.21 -11.70
CA PRO A 151 6.98 4.77 -11.13
C PRO A 151 6.56 4.00 -9.88
N LEU A 152 6.16 4.72 -8.85
CA LEU A 152 5.48 4.18 -7.67
C LEU A 152 4.04 4.68 -7.65
N PHE A 153 3.09 3.78 -7.86
CA PHE A 153 1.68 4.06 -7.72
C PHE A 153 1.19 3.57 -6.35
N ILE A 154 0.88 4.51 -5.46
CA ILE A 154 0.31 4.19 -4.15
C ILE A 154 -1.20 4.29 -4.26
N PHE A 155 -1.89 3.18 -4.06
CA PHE A 155 -3.34 3.12 -4.07
C PHE A 155 -3.80 2.72 -2.66
N SER A 156 -4.42 3.63 -1.91
CA SER A 156 -4.77 3.41 -0.50
C SER A 156 -6.23 3.76 -0.23
N ALA A 157 -6.91 2.91 0.55
CA ALA A 157 -8.23 3.22 1.13
C ALA A 157 -8.15 4.20 2.32
N GLY A 158 -6.94 4.57 2.74
CA GLY A 158 -6.66 5.55 3.78
C GLY A 158 -7.03 6.99 3.41
N ILE A 159 -6.53 7.93 4.22
CA ILE A 159 -6.65 9.38 3.98
C ILE A 159 -5.40 9.88 3.24
N GLY A 160 -5.60 10.36 2.01
CA GLY A 160 -4.53 10.82 1.12
C GLY A 160 -3.68 11.95 1.70
N ASP A 161 -4.31 12.97 2.27
CA ASP A 161 -3.61 14.12 2.87
C ASP A 161 -2.71 13.71 4.05
N ILE A 162 -3.11 12.68 4.80
CA ILE A 162 -2.35 12.18 5.95
C ILE A 162 -1.15 11.35 5.47
N LEU A 163 -1.36 10.41 4.54
CA LEU A 163 -0.26 9.56 4.06
C LEU A 163 0.77 10.36 3.25
N GLU A 164 0.33 11.34 2.46
CA GLU A 164 1.24 12.28 1.78
C GLU A 164 2.12 13.03 2.77
N GLU A 165 1.52 13.50 3.86
CA GLU A 165 2.24 14.23 4.88
C GLU A 165 3.23 13.33 5.64
N ILE A 166 2.90 12.06 5.89
CA ILE A 166 3.86 11.08 6.42
C ILE A 166 5.06 10.96 5.47
N ILE A 167 4.83 10.71 4.17
CA ILE A 167 5.90 10.56 3.18
C ILE A 167 6.76 11.84 3.07
N ARG A 168 6.12 13.02 3.16
CA ARG A 168 6.78 14.33 3.15
C ARG A 168 7.67 14.54 4.37
N GLN A 169 7.15 14.30 5.58
CA GLN A 169 7.92 14.43 6.83
C GLN A 169 9.08 13.43 6.90
N MET A 170 8.90 12.25 6.30
CA MET A 170 9.95 11.23 6.14
C MET A 170 10.93 11.52 5.00
N LYS A 171 10.76 12.65 4.28
CA LYS A 171 11.65 13.17 3.23
C LYS A 171 11.89 12.21 2.07
N VAL A 172 10.85 11.46 1.70
CA VAL A 172 10.88 10.46 0.61
C VAL A 172 9.79 10.69 -0.42
N PHE A 173 9.14 11.87 -0.41
CA PHE A 173 8.10 12.21 -1.38
C PHE A 173 8.71 12.66 -2.71
N HIS A 174 9.09 11.68 -3.51
CA HIS A 174 9.76 11.87 -4.80
C HIS A 174 8.76 12.10 -5.96
N PRO A 175 9.19 12.77 -7.05
CA PRO A 175 8.35 13.03 -8.23
C PRO A 175 7.80 11.80 -8.97
N ASN A 176 8.40 10.62 -8.81
CA ASN A 176 7.93 9.38 -9.44
C ASN A 176 6.74 8.74 -8.70
N ILE A 177 6.30 9.32 -7.58
CA ILE A 177 5.21 8.82 -6.75
C ILE A 177 3.90 9.44 -7.22
N HIS A 178 2.92 8.59 -7.52
CA HIS A 178 1.55 8.98 -7.79
C HIS A 178 0.64 8.30 -6.77
N ILE A 179 -0.29 9.05 -6.18
CA ILE A 179 -1.10 8.59 -5.06
C ILE A 179 -2.58 8.72 -5.41
N VAL A 180 -3.32 7.63 -5.21
CA VAL A 180 -4.79 7.57 -5.29
C VAL A 180 -5.32 7.13 -3.94
N SER A 181 -6.09 8.00 -3.28
CA SER A 181 -6.62 7.76 -1.94
C SER A 181 -7.82 8.66 -1.63
N ASN A 182 -8.42 8.53 -0.44
CA ASN A 182 -9.50 9.42 -0.02
C ASN A 182 -8.92 10.77 0.39
N TYR A 183 -8.94 11.73 -0.53
CA TYR A 183 -8.46 13.08 -0.25
C TYR A 183 -9.53 13.93 0.41
N MET A 184 -9.13 14.70 1.41
CA MET A 184 -9.95 15.69 2.08
C MET A 184 -10.30 16.84 1.12
N ASP A 185 -11.54 17.32 1.24
CA ASP A 185 -12.01 18.54 0.62
C ASP A 185 -12.17 19.62 1.69
N PHE A 186 -11.44 20.72 1.54
CA PHE A 186 -11.42 21.83 2.47
C PHE A 186 -12.20 23.03 1.90
N SER A 187 -12.88 23.78 2.76
CA SER A 187 -13.48 25.07 2.42
C SER A 187 -12.42 26.13 2.15
N GLU A 188 -12.83 27.29 1.62
CA GLU A 188 -11.96 28.45 1.44
C GLU A 188 -11.36 28.95 2.78
N ASP A 189 -12.14 28.84 3.86
CA ASP A 189 -11.70 29.12 5.23
C ASP A 189 -10.76 28.03 5.81
N GLY A 190 -10.45 26.99 5.03
CA GLY A 190 -9.48 25.94 5.40
C GLY A 190 -10.05 24.81 6.27
N PHE A 191 -11.37 24.67 6.39
CA PHE A 191 -12.02 23.62 7.20
C PHE A 191 -12.46 22.43 6.36
N LEU A 192 -12.30 21.21 6.89
CA LEU A 192 -12.78 19.97 6.26
C LEU A 192 -14.29 20.02 6.09
N LYS A 193 -14.76 19.89 4.84
CA LYS A 193 -16.19 19.88 4.49
C LYS A 193 -16.65 18.57 3.83
N GLY A 194 -15.71 17.71 3.41
CA GLY A 194 -16.00 16.48 2.70
C GLY A 194 -14.75 15.73 2.28
N PHE A 195 -14.94 14.70 1.45
CA PHE A 195 -13.87 13.99 0.76
C PHE A 195 -14.11 14.05 -0.75
N LYS A 196 -13.03 14.09 -1.52
CA LYS A 196 -13.06 14.24 -2.97
C LYS A 196 -13.31 12.90 -3.65
N GLY A 197 -14.06 12.95 -4.75
CA GLY A 197 -14.25 11.81 -5.63
C GLY A 197 -15.06 10.68 -5.02
N GLN A 198 -14.91 9.47 -5.58
CA GLN A 198 -15.55 8.28 -5.06
C GLN A 198 -14.80 7.79 -3.81
N LEU A 199 -15.55 7.39 -2.79
CA LEU A 199 -15.02 6.71 -1.61
C LEU A 199 -14.24 5.45 -2.02
N ILE A 200 -12.99 5.36 -1.59
CA ILE A 200 -12.12 4.19 -1.74
C ILE A 200 -12.15 3.40 -0.43
N HIS A 201 -12.37 2.09 -0.53
CA HIS A 201 -12.33 1.15 0.58
C HIS A 201 -11.64 -0.15 0.12
N THR A 202 -11.37 -1.07 1.03
CA THR A 202 -10.60 -2.32 0.80
C THR A 202 -11.06 -3.15 -0.42
N TYR A 203 -12.32 -3.03 -0.88
CA TYR A 203 -12.89 -3.89 -1.93
C TYR A 203 -13.20 -3.19 -3.26
N ASN A 204 -12.84 -1.91 -3.43
CA ASN A 204 -12.99 -1.21 -4.72
C ASN A 204 -11.67 -0.62 -5.23
N LYS A 205 -10.53 -1.07 -4.71
CA LYS A 205 -9.19 -0.67 -5.15
C LYS A 205 -8.82 -1.29 -6.51
N ASN A 206 -9.53 -0.91 -7.56
CA ASN A 206 -9.38 -1.45 -8.90
C ASN A 206 -9.52 -0.35 -9.97
N SER A 207 -9.55 -0.74 -11.24
CA SER A 207 -9.64 0.18 -12.38
C SER A 207 -10.80 1.16 -12.29
N SER A 208 -11.94 0.80 -11.68
CA SER A 208 -13.13 1.68 -11.64
C SER A 208 -12.88 3.02 -10.96
N VAL A 209 -11.96 3.06 -9.98
CA VAL A 209 -11.55 4.31 -9.32
C VAL A 209 -10.57 5.10 -10.19
N CYS A 210 -9.79 4.41 -11.02
CA CYS A 210 -8.71 4.96 -11.84
C CYS A 210 -9.14 5.27 -13.29
N GLU A 211 -10.39 4.99 -13.69
CA GLU A 211 -10.90 5.07 -15.07
C GLU A 211 -10.65 6.44 -15.73
N ASN A 212 -10.57 7.51 -14.95
CA ASN A 212 -10.35 8.87 -15.45
C ASN A 212 -8.89 9.34 -15.38
N SER A 213 -7.95 8.47 -14.99
CA SER A 213 -6.54 8.84 -14.90
C SER A 213 -5.81 8.51 -16.21
N SER A 214 -5.25 9.54 -16.86
CA SER A 214 -4.30 9.35 -17.97
C SER A 214 -2.99 8.68 -17.51
N TYR A 215 -2.84 8.43 -16.20
CA TYR A 215 -1.64 7.90 -15.56
C TYR A 215 -1.20 6.58 -16.19
N PHE A 216 -2.06 5.55 -16.23
CA PHE A 216 -1.67 4.26 -16.78
C PHE A 216 -1.43 4.29 -18.30
N GLN A 217 -2.06 5.24 -19.02
CA GLN A 217 -1.79 5.43 -20.44
C GLN A 217 -0.38 5.98 -20.69
N GLN A 218 0.16 6.80 -19.78
CA GLN A 218 1.53 7.30 -19.84
C GLN A 218 2.57 6.22 -19.51
N LEU A 219 2.15 5.12 -18.89
CA LEU A 219 3.00 4.02 -18.44
C LEU A 219 2.87 2.74 -19.28
N GLN A 220 2.42 2.82 -20.53
CA GLN A 220 2.23 1.65 -21.42
C GLN A 220 3.48 0.77 -21.60
N ASN A 221 4.68 1.34 -21.45
CA ASN A 221 5.94 0.58 -21.51
C ASN A 221 6.29 -0.16 -20.21
N LYS A 222 5.58 0.12 -19.11
CA LYS A 222 5.80 -0.48 -17.79
C LYS A 222 5.03 -1.81 -17.65
N THR A 223 5.44 -2.80 -18.43
CA THR A 223 4.74 -4.09 -18.53
C THR A 223 4.99 -5.03 -17.35
N ASN A 224 5.95 -4.72 -16.47
CA ASN A 224 6.29 -5.52 -15.32
C ASN A 224 5.90 -4.81 -14.01
N ILE A 225 5.23 -5.52 -13.12
CA ILE A 225 4.69 -4.96 -11.88
C ILE A 225 5.23 -5.73 -10.67
N ILE A 226 5.66 -5.00 -9.65
CA ILE A 226 5.68 -5.52 -8.27
C ILE A 226 4.47 -4.94 -7.56
N LEU A 227 3.58 -5.81 -7.08
CA LEU A 227 2.38 -5.43 -6.34
C LEU A 227 2.57 -5.74 -4.86
N LEU A 228 2.40 -4.73 -4.01
CA LEU A 228 2.53 -4.82 -2.55
C LEU A 228 1.17 -4.54 -1.89
N GLY A 229 0.73 -5.41 -0.99
CA GLY A 229 -0.51 -5.21 -0.23
C GLY A 229 -0.55 -6.03 1.04
N ASP A 230 -1.35 -5.62 2.01
CA ASP A 230 -1.56 -6.35 3.26
C ASP A 230 -2.92 -7.06 3.31
N SER A 231 -3.83 -6.76 2.37
CA SER A 231 -5.18 -7.31 2.32
C SER A 231 -5.44 -8.09 1.04
N ILE A 232 -6.44 -8.98 1.01
CA ILE A 232 -6.85 -9.66 -0.23
C ILE A 232 -7.45 -8.69 -1.26
N GLY A 233 -7.97 -7.54 -0.81
CA GLY A 233 -8.52 -6.51 -1.68
C GLY A 233 -7.47 -5.84 -2.59
N ASP A 234 -6.23 -5.79 -2.13
CA ASP A 234 -5.11 -5.15 -2.82
C ASP A 234 -4.70 -5.88 -4.09
N LEU A 235 -5.07 -7.16 -4.25
CA LEU A 235 -4.75 -7.97 -5.42
C LEU A 235 -5.33 -7.43 -6.72
N THR A 236 -6.33 -6.53 -6.63
CA THR A 236 -7.01 -5.91 -7.76
C THR A 236 -6.46 -4.53 -8.13
N MET A 237 -5.44 -4.01 -7.42
CA MET A 237 -4.88 -2.67 -7.67
C MET A 237 -4.20 -2.53 -9.04
N ALA A 238 -3.80 -3.64 -9.65
CA ALA A 238 -3.24 -3.67 -11.00
C ALA A 238 -4.29 -3.95 -12.09
N ASP A 239 -5.56 -4.13 -11.75
CA ASP A 239 -6.62 -4.32 -12.73
C ASP A 239 -6.74 -3.07 -13.61
N GLY A 240 -6.81 -3.26 -14.92
CA GLY A 240 -6.89 -2.18 -15.91
C GLY A 240 -5.55 -1.57 -16.33
N VAL A 241 -4.42 -1.98 -15.74
CA VAL A 241 -3.10 -1.56 -16.24
C VAL A 241 -2.88 -2.16 -17.64
N PRO A 242 -2.61 -1.35 -18.68
CA PRO A 242 -2.47 -1.86 -20.04
C PRO A 242 -1.14 -2.61 -20.22
N GLY A 243 -1.17 -3.73 -20.94
CA GLY A 243 0.05 -4.42 -21.40
C GLY A 243 0.85 -5.14 -20.32
N VAL A 244 0.26 -5.46 -19.17
CA VAL A 244 0.93 -6.23 -18.11
C VAL A 244 1.36 -7.60 -18.65
N GLN A 245 2.66 -7.87 -18.59
CA GLN A 245 3.28 -9.14 -18.97
C GLN A 245 3.61 -9.98 -17.73
N ASN A 246 4.13 -9.35 -16.68
CA ASN A 246 4.53 -10.03 -15.46
C ASN A 246 4.09 -9.23 -14.24
N ILE A 247 3.55 -9.91 -13.23
CA ILE A 247 3.20 -9.32 -11.95
C ILE A 247 3.72 -10.23 -10.82
N LEU A 248 4.53 -9.67 -9.93
CA LEU A 248 4.95 -10.32 -8.69
C LEU A 248 4.14 -9.73 -7.54
N LYS A 249 3.34 -10.58 -6.88
CA LYS A 249 2.46 -10.17 -5.79
C LYS A 249 3.09 -10.53 -4.44
N ILE A 250 3.31 -9.53 -3.60
CA ILE A 250 3.91 -9.68 -2.27
C ILE A 250 2.89 -9.24 -1.22
N GLY A 251 2.49 -10.17 -0.37
CA GLY A 251 1.48 -9.99 0.67
C GLY A 251 2.10 -9.82 2.05
N PHE A 252 1.76 -8.75 2.78
CA PHE A 252 2.16 -8.56 4.17
C PHE A 252 1.09 -9.15 5.10
N LEU A 253 1.36 -10.32 5.68
CA LEU A 253 0.45 -10.97 6.61
C LEU A 253 0.79 -10.54 8.05
N ASN A 254 0.17 -9.45 8.48
CA ASN A 254 0.53 -8.77 9.72
C ASN A 254 -0.13 -9.35 10.99
N ASP A 255 -1.40 -9.77 10.89
CA ASP A 255 -2.17 -10.30 12.02
C ASP A 255 -2.99 -11.53 11.66
N LYS A 256 -3.45 -12.24 12.71
CA LYS A 256 -4.22 -13.49 12.58
C LYS A 256 -3.58 -14.49 11.61
N VAL A 257 -2.25 -14.61 11.75
CA VAL A 257 -1.37 -15.28 10.77
C VAL A 257 -1.85 -16.71 10.54
N GLU A 258 -2.11 -17.46 11.60
CA GLU A 258 -2.52 -18.86 11.55
C GLU A 258 -3.85 -19.05 10.81
N GLU A 259 -4.81 -18.14 11.03
CA GLU A 259 -6.14 -18.19 10.42
C GLU A 259 -6.13 -17.78 8.94
N ARG A 260 -5.23 -16.86 8.56
CA ARG A 260 -5.23 -16.22 7.23
C ARG A 260 -4.16 -16.76 6.27
N ARG A 261 -3.12 -17.44 6.79
CA ARG A 261 -1.96 -17.93 6.02
C ARG A 261 -2.36 -18.62 4.74
N GLU A 262 -3.26 -19.62 4.81
CA GLU A 262 -3.60 -20.42 3.64
C GLU A 262 -4.17 -19.57 2.50
N ARG A 263 -5.09 -18.66 2.84
CA ARG A 263 -5.69 -17.74 1.86
C ARG A 263 -4.66 -16.79 1.25
N TYR A 264 -3.71 -16.30 2.04
CA TYR A 264 -2.63 -15.44 1.52
C TYR A 264 -1.70 -16.24 0.61
N MET A 265 -1.33 -17.46 1.00
CA MET A 265 -0.48 -18.36 0.23
C MET A 265 -1.12 -18.84 -1.09
N ASP A 266 -2.44 -18.81 -1.19
CA ASP A 266 -3.17 -19.09 -2.44
C ASP A 266 -3.22 -17.87 -3.38
N SER A 267 -3.08 -16.67 -2.83
CA SER A 267 -3.39 -15.42 -3.54
C SER A 267 -2.16 -14.58 -3.90
N TYR A 268 -1.13 -14.63 -3.06
CA TYR A 268 0.14 -13.92 -3.21
C TYR A 268 1.25 -14.89 -3.62
N ASP A 269 2.22 -14.41 -4.42
CA ASP A 269 3.36 -15.22 -4.82
C ASP A 269 4.38 -15.35 -3.66
N ILE A 270 4.52 -14.28 -2.86
CA ILE A 270 5.36 -14.21 -1.66
C ILE A 270 4.50 -13.68 -0.50
N VAL A 271 4.50 -14.37 0.63
CA VAL A 271 3.82 -13.92 1.87
C VAL A 271 4.86 -13.64 2.94
N LEU A 272 4.77 -12.46 3.55
CA LEU A 272 5.66 -11.98 4.59
C LEU A 272 4.91 -11.97 5.93
N GLU A 273 5.18 -12.94 6.81
CA GLU A 273 4.52 -13.07 8.10
C GLU A 273 5.15 -12.13 9.14
N LYS A 274 4.39 -11.17 9.64
CA LYS A 274 4.81 -10.23 10.71
C LYS A 274 6.17 -9.55 10.42
N ASP A 275 6.53 -9.37 9.15
CA ASP A 275 7.80 -8.75 8.74
C ASP A 275 7.66 -7.23 8.69
N GLU A 276 8.19 -6.51 9.68
CA GLU A 276 8.11 -5.04 9.78
C GLU A 276 9.16 -4.28 8.91
N THR A 277 9.72 -4.96 7.92
CA THR A 277 10.77 -4.45 7.01
C THR A 277 10.34 -4.48 5.55
N LEU A 278 11.10 -3.79 4.69
CA LEU A 278 11.05 -3.91 3.24
C LEU A 278 12.26 -4.68 2.69
N ASP A 279 12.92 -5.52 3.50
CA ASP A 279 14.16 -6.20 3.09
C ASP A 279 13.99 -7.14 1.91
N VAL A 280 12.85 -7.86 1.84
CA VAL A 280 12.54 -8.72 0.70
C VAL A 280 12.34 -7.88 -0.56
N VAL A 281 11.55 -6.82 -0.46
CA VAL A 281 11.26 -5.92 -1.60
C VAL A 281 12.54 -5.24 -2.08
N ASN A 282 13.35 -4.68 -1.17
CA ASN A 282 14.62 -4.04 -1.49
C ASN A 282 15.63 -5.04 -2.06
N GLY A 283 15.68 -6.27 -1.54
CA GLY A 283 16.53 -7.34 -2.08
C GLY A 283 16.14 -7.72 -3.50
N LEU A 284 14.83 -7.85 -3.77
CA LEU A 284 14.30 -8.10 -5.11
C LEU A 284 14.60 -6.96 -6.07
N LEU A 285 14.36 -5.70 -5.66
CA LEU A 285 14.70 -4.53 -6.48
C LEU A 285 16.18 -4.50 -6.83
N ARG A 286 17.07 -4.72 -5.85
CA ARG A 286 18.52 -4.80 -6.10
C ARG A 286 18.84 -5.88 -7.13
N HIS A 287 18.27 -7.07 -7.00
CA HIS A 287 18.52 -8.18 -7.92
C HIS A 287 17.97 -7.92 -9.34
N ILE A 288 16.78 -7.30 -9.45
CA ILE A 288 16.13 -6.99 -10.73
C ILE A 288 16.89 -5.88 -11.47
N LEU A 289 17.38 -4.87 -10.72
CA LEU A 289 18.06 -3.71 -11.29
C LEU A 289 19.57 -3.91 -11.45
N TYR A 290 20.13 -5.00 -10.94
CA TYR A 290 21.55 -5.29 -11.07
C TYR A 290 21.95 -5.54 -12.53
N GLN A 291 22.54 -4.53 -13.14
CA GLN A 291 23.29 -4.62 -14.39
C GLN A 291 24.69 -5.14 -14.02
N GLY A 292 24.85 -6.45 -13.89
CA GLY A 292 26.21 -7.02 -13.83
C GLY A 292 26.98 -6.58 -15.06
N ASP A 293 28.29 -6.34 -14.92
CA ASP A 293 29.17 -5.92 -16.02
C ASP A 293 28.83 -6.74 -17.26
N CYS A 294 28.22 -6.10 -18.26
CA CYS A 294 28.22 -6.61 -19.62
C CYS A 294 29.67 -6.55 -20.07
N VAL A 295 30.46 -7.53 -19.64
CA VAL A 295 31.70 -7.88 -20.31
C VAL A 295 31.22 -8.42 -21.65
N GLU A 296 31.09 -7.51 -22.61
CA GLU A 296 31.12 -7.87 -24.01
C GLU A 296 32.36 -8.75 -24.17
N LEU A 297 32.14 -10.05 -24.24
CA LEU A 297 33.07 -10.96 -24.87
C LEU A 297 33.17 -10.50 -26.32
N GLN A 298 34.06 -9.53 -26.57
CA GLN A 298 34.52 -9.24 -27.92
C GLN A 298 35.14 -10.54 -28.41
N GLY A 299 34.33 -11.24 -29.22
CA GLY A 299 34.71 -12.45 -29.92
C GLY A 299 36.00 -12.18 -30.69
N SER A 300 36.91 -13.13 -30.52
CA SER A 300 38.18 -13.27 -31.21
C SER A 300 38.02 -13.38 -32.72
#